data_AF-A0A9E4RP52-F1
#
_entry.id   AF-A0A9E4RP52-F1
#
_cell.length_a   1.000
_cell.length_b   1.000
_cell.length_c   1.000
_cell.angle_alpha   90.00
_cell.angle_beta   90.00
_cell.angle_gamma   90.00
#
_symmetry.space_group_name_H-M   'P 1'
#
loop_
_entity.id
_entity.type
_entity.pdbx_description
1 polymer ?
#
loop_
_entity_poly.entity_id
_entity_poly.type
_entity_poly.pdbx_seq_one_letter_code
_entity_poly.pdbx_strand_id
1 'polypeptide(L)'
;SPIHVLAENFLFSMHMLQHVLLTLVAPPLLILGTPDWLLRPLLRPNWAFRTARIATNPLVTFAAFNMVFALWHFPALYDTSLTIEWMHAFEHALMISTAVLVWWPITSMMPELPRLNYPLQMGYLFAMSVAQIIVFGMITFARHPIYDFYINAPRVWGISPLADQQIGAMIMKIGGGVLFLSIIIYIFFKWYNSEEALRKADAEEHYGSDHGLDGPTLEDGYR
;
A
#
# COMPACT_ATOMS: atom_id res chain seq x y z
N SER A 1 -6.38 -19.82 12.36
CA SER A 1 -6.51 -20.46 11.02
C SER A 1 -5.35 -21.44 10.83
N PRO A 2 -5.39 -22.37 9.85
CA PRO A 2 -4.25 -23.27 9.59
C PRO A 2 -2.94 -22.54 9.30
N ILE A 3 -3.00 -21.40 8.58
CA ILE A 3 -1.84 -20.53 8.31
C ILE A 3 -1.26 -20.00 9.62
N HIS A 4 -2.11 -19.55 10.55
CA HIS A 4 -1.65 -19.04 11.84
C HIS A 4 -0.92 -20.10 12.67
N VAL A 5 -1.44 -21.33 12.72
CA VAL A 5 -0.75 -22.42 13.43
C VAL A 5 0.61 -22.72 12.82
N LEU A 6 0.71 -22.74 11.48
CA LEU A 6 1.97 -22.93 10.77
C LEU A 6 2.95 -21.77 10.98
N ALA A 7 2.46 -20.54 10.91
CA ALA A 7 3.22 -19.32 11.13
C ALA A 7 3.83 -19.29 12.53
N GLU A 8 3.03 -19.53 13.57
CA GLU A 8 3.48 -19.34 14.95
C GLU A 8 4.39 -20.44 15.48
N ASN A 9 4.35 -21.63 14.90
CA ASN A 9 5.01 -22.79 15.52
C ASN A 9 6.07 -23.44 14.64
N PHE A 10 6.07 -23.19 13.33
CA PHE A 10 6.82 -24.03 12.40
C PHE A 10 7.58 -23.28 11.31
N LEU A 11 6.92 -22.35 10.59
CA LEU A 11 7.43 -21.84 9.32
C LEU A 11 7.41 -20.31 9.25
N PHE A 12 8.60 -19.74 9.03
CA PHE A 12 8.83 -18.35 8.73
C PHE A 12 8.06 -17.95 7.47
N SER A 13 8.07 -18.78 6.42
CA SER A 13 7.35 -18.49 5.18
C SER A 13 5.84 -18.29 5.37
N MET A 14 5.22 -19.06 6.28
CA MET A 14 3.80 -18.93 6.60
C MET A 14 3.51 -17.68 7.43
N HIS A 15 4.43 -17.32 8.32
CA HIS A 15 4.33 -16.07 9.07
C HIS A 15 4.50 -14.85 8.14
N MET A 16 5.41 -14.90 7.18
CA MET A 16 5.53 -13.86 6.14
C MET A 16 4.30 -13.79 5.23
N LEU A 17 3.69 -14.92 4.89
CA LEU A 17 2.42 -14.95 4.16
C LEU A 17 1.30 -14.25 4.98
N GLN A 18 1.24 -14.49 6.28
CA GLN A 18 0.31 -13.80 7.17
C GLN A 18 0.53 -12.28 7.15
N HIS A 19 1.77 -11.81 7.29
CA HIS A 19 2.08 -10.38 7.19
C HIS A 19 1.71 -9.78 5.83
N VAL A 20 1.95 -10.49 4.72
CA VAL A 20 1.52 -10.06 3.38
C VAL A 20 0.00 -9.89 3.31
N LEU A 21 -0.77 -10.86 3.80
CA LEU A 21 -2.23 -10.76 3.80
C LEU A 21 -2.73 -9.59 4.68
N LEU A 22 -2.14 -9.42 5.86
CA LEU A 22 -2.53 -8.39 6.82
C LEU A 22 -2.14 -6.96 6.38
N THR A 23 -1.09 -6.81 5.57
CA THR A 23 -0.57 -5.48 5.19
C THR A 23 -0.90 -5.09 3.74
N LEU A 24 -1.06 -6.05 2.83
CA LEU A 24 -1.28 -5.77 1.41
C LEU A 24 -2.69 -6.07 0.94
N VAL A 25 -3.40 -7.02 1.57
CA VAL A 25 -4.75 -7.44 1.14
C VAL A 25 -5.83 -6.85 2.03
N ALA A 26 -5.73 -7.06 3.35
CA ALA A 26 -6.75 -6.59 4.28
C ALA A 26 -6.94 -5.05 4.26
N PRO A 27 -5.88 -4.22 4.30
CA PRO A 27 -6.06 -2.78 4.45
C PRO A 27 -6.80 -2.07 3.30
N PRO A 28 -6.51 -2.31 2.00
CA PRO A 28 -7.30 -1.69 0.94
C PRO A 28 -8.76 -2.18 0.97
N LEU A 29 -9.00 -3.45 1.30
CA LEU A 29 -10.37 -3.96 1.46
C LEU A 29 -11.11 -3.30 2.63
N LEU A 30 -10.41 -3.06 3.75
CA LEU A 30 -10.98 -2.34 4.90
C LEU A 30 -11.35 -0.91 4.53
N ILE A 31 -10.47 -0.17 3.83
CA ILE A 31 -10.75 1.21 3.43
C ILE A 31 -11.92 1.24 2.45
N LEU A 32 -11.92 0.39 1.42
CA LEU A 32 -12.97 0.34 0.41
C LEU A 32 -14.32 -0.16 0.98
N GLY A 33 -14.28 -1.02 2.00
CA GLY A 33 -15.46 -1.52 2.69
C GLY A 33 -16.01 -0.58 3.76
N THR A 34 -15.26 0.45 4.15
CA THR A 34 -15.68 1.40 5.18
C THR A 34 -16.33 2.62 4.52
N PRO A 35 -17.65 2.82 4.67
CA PRO A 35 -18.31 3.94 4.01
C PRO A 35 -17.97 5.27 4.68
N ASP A 36 -17.88 6.31 3.87
CA ASP A 36 -17.59 7.69 4.29
C ASP A 36 -18.40 8.17 5.50
N TRP A 37 -19.70 7.86 5.57
CA TRP A 37 -20.58 8.31 6.65
C TRP A 37 -20.20 7.72 8.01
N LEU A 38 -19.47 6.60 8.04
CA LEU A 38 -18.98 5.99 9.27
C LEU A 38 -17.71 6.69 9.78
N LEU A 39 -16.87 7.17 8.86
CA LEU A 39 -15.61 7.85 9.17
C LEU A 39 -15.80 9.34 9.47
N ARG A 40 -16.71 10.02 8.76
CA ARG A 40 -16.94 11.46 8.90
C ARG A 40 -17.24 11.92 10.33
N PRO A 41 -18.05 11.21 11.16
CA PRO A 41 -18.27 11.56 12.55
C PRO A 41 -16.98 11.60 13.38
N LEU A 42 -16.03 10.70 13.12
CA LEU A 42 -14.74 10.64 13.81
C LEU A 42 -13.84 11.84 13.46
N LEU A 43 -14.07 12.46 12.30
CA LEU A 43 -13.32 13.63 11.83
C LEU A 43 -13.95 14.96 12.24
N ARG A 44 -15.13 14.98 12.89
CA ARG A 44 -15.79 16.23 13.31
C ARG A 44 -14.96 17.08 14.28
N PRO A 45 -14.28 16.51 15.29
CA PRO A 45 -13.43 17.31 16.16
C PRO A 45 -12.22 17.87 15.38
N ASN A 46 -11.96 19.17 15.50
CA ASN A 46 -10.84 19.82 14.78
C ASN A 46 -9.48 19.15 15.03
N TRP A 47 -9.24 18.67 16.26
CA TRP A 47 -8.02 17.95 16.60
C TRP A 47 -7.94 16.59 15.88
N ALA A 48 -9.06 15.86 15.78
CA ALA A 48 -9.12 14.56 15.14
C ALA A 48 -8.88 14.69 13.63
N PHE A 49 -9.50 15.69 12.99
CA PHE A 49 -9.26 15.99 11.58
C PHE A 49 -7.80 16.36 11.30
N ARG A 50 -7.19 17.22 12.13
CA ARG A 50 -5.77 17.59 11.99
C ARG A 50 -4.85 16.38 12.13
N THR A 51 -5.09 15.55 13.14
CA THR A 51 -4.34 14.30 13.34
C THR A 51 -4.49 13.37 12.15
N ALA A 52 -5.72 13.15 11.67
CA ALA A 52 -5.98 12.30 10.52
C ALA A 52 -5.26 12.82 9.27
N ARG A 53 -5.30 14.13 9.01
CA ARG A 53 -4.62 14.75 7.87
C ARG A 53 -3.10 14.57 7.90
N ILE A 54 -2.49 14.60 9.08
CA ILE A 54 -1.05 14.31 9.26
C ILE A 54 -0.80 12.82 9.09
N ALA A 55 -1.61 11.98 9.74
CA ALA A 55 -1.45 10.52 9.72
C ALA A 55 -1.63 9.92 8.32
N THR A 56 -2.46 10.52 7.47
CA THR A 56 -2.69 10.09 6.08
C THR A 56 -1.82 10.86 5.07
N ASN A 57 -0.86 11.68 5.54
CA ASN A 57 0.07 12.34 4.64
C ASN A 57 1.00 11.29 3.98
N PRO A 58 1.21 11.33 2.65
CA PRO A 58 2.03 10.32 1.95
C PRO A 58 3.43 10.13 2.55
N LEU A 59 4.13 11.20 2.92
CA LEU A 59 5.48 11.07 3.47
C LEU A 59 5.47 10.46 4.88
N VAL A 60 4.48 10.84 5.69
CA VAL A 60 4.30 10.30 7.04
C VAL A 60 3.95 8.82 7.00
N THR A 61 2.98 8.43 6.16
CA THR A 61 2.56 7.04 5.97
C THR A 61 3.71 6.17 5.46
N PHE A 62 4.46 6.66 4.47
CA PHE A 62 5.63 6.02 3.91
C PHE A 62 6.71 5.78 4.98
N ALA A 63 7.08 6.83 5.72
CA ALA A 63 8.12 6.74 6.73
C ALA A 63 7.70 5.83 7.90
N ALA A 64 6.47 5.99 8.40
CA ALA A 64 5.94 5.20 9.50
C ALA A 64 5.93 3.71 9.17
N PHE A 65 5.39 3.33 8.00
CA PHE A 65 5.31 1.93 7.62
C PHE A 65 6.69 1.32 7.37
N ASN A 66 7.58 2.00 6.65
CA ASN A 66 8.93 1.47 6.40
C ASN A 66 9.76 1.38 7.68
N MET A 67 9.57 2.29 8.64
CA MET A 67 10.21 2.22 9.94
C MET A 67 9.71 1.00 10.74
N VAL A 68 8.38 0.84 10.85
CA VAL A 68 7.76 -0.31 11.53
C VAL A 68 8.19 -1.62 10.86
N PHE A 69 8.17 -1.66 9.54
CA PHE A 69 8.63 -2.79 8.75
C PHE A 69 10.09 -3.14 9.08
N ALA A 70 11.01 -2.18 8.99
CA ALA A 70 12.42 -2.43 9.26
C ALA A 70 12.66 -2.86 10.72
N LEU A 71 11.97 -2.22 11.67
CA LEU A 71 12.10 -2.50 13.10
C LEU A 71 11.72 -3.94 13.44
N TRP A 72 10.59 -4.43 12.92
CA TRP A 72 10.13 -5.80 13.21
C TRP A 72 10.92 -6.88 12.49
N HIS A 73 11.67 -6.54 11.44
CA HIS A 73 12.58 -7.49 10.80
C HIS A 73 13.95 -7.55 11.50
N PHE A 74 14.18 -6.73 12.53
CA PHE A 74 15.39 -6.82 13.34
C PHE A 74 15.36 -8.09 14.21
N PRO A 75 16.40 -8.95 14.19
CA PRO A 75 16.31 -10.31 14.75
C PRO A 75 15.88 -10.35 16.22
N ALA A 76 16.47 -9.49 17.07
CA ALA A 76 16.14 -9.46 18.49
C ALA A 76 14.66 -9.13 18.76
N LEU A 77 14.08 -8.20 17.98
CA LEU A 77 12.67 -7.82 18.15
C LEU A 77 11.74 -8.87 17.58
N TYR A 78 12.14 -9.46 16.45
CA TYR A 78 11.42 -10.54 15.79
C TYR A 78 11.31 -11.79 16.67
N ASP A 79 12.42 -12.27 17.23
CA ASP A 79 12.41 -13.42 18.14
C ASP A 79 11.63 -13.11 19.44
N THR A 80 11.69 -11.85 19.91
CA THR A 80 10.89 -11.42 21.06
C THR A 80 9.39 -11.41 20.75
N SER A 81 8.98 -10.99 19.55
CA SER A 81 7.56 -10.96 19.20
C SER A 81 6.98 -12.36 19.14
N LEU A 82 7.72 -13.34 18.62
CA LEU A 82 7.26 -14.74 18.54
C LEU A 82 7.29 -15.51 19.86
N THR A 83 8.01 -15.02 20.86
CA THR A 83 8.08 -15.66 22.19
C THR A 83 7.12 -15.05 23.20
N ILE A 84 6.69 -13.80 22.99
CA ILE A 84 5.82 -13.06 23.90
C ILE A 84 4.52 -12.69 23.19
N GLU A 85 3.41 -13.33 23.57
CA GLU A 85 2.09 -13.20 22.91
C GLU A 85 1.62 -11.75 22.74
N TRP A 86 1.73 -10.92 23.79
CA TRP A 86 1.29 -9.53 23.70
C TRP A 86 2.18 -8.70 22.76
N MET A 87 3.47 -9.04 22.64
CA MET A 87 4.40 -8.39 21.72
C MET A 87 4.05 -8.78 20.28
N HIS A 88 3.71 -10.05 20.04
CA HIS A 88 3.21 -10.51 18.74
C HIS A 88 1.92 -9.77 18.33
N ALA A 89 0.97 -9.64 19.25
CA ALA A 89 -0.27 -8.92 19.02
C ALA A 89 0.00 -7.42 18.73
N PHE A 90 0.95 -6.83 19.46
CA PHE A 90 1.36 -5.44 19.25
C PHE A 90 2.03 -5.22 17.89
N GLU A 91 2.91 -6.13 17.47
CA GLU A 91 3.51 -6.12 16.12
C GLU A 91 2.42 -6.11 15.04
N HIS A 92 1.49 -7.06 15.08
CA HIS A 92 0.40 -7.13 14.12
C HIS A 92 -0.48 -5.88 14.14
N ALA A 93 -0.85 -5.38 15.32
CA ALA A 93 -1.64 -4.16 15.44
C ALA A 93 -0.93 -2.96 14.80
N LEU A 94 0.38 -2.82 15.02
CA LEU A 94 1.18 -1.73 14.48
C LEU A 94 1.35 -1.86 12.96
N MET A 95 1.60 -3.06 12.45
CA MET A 95 1.68 -3.32 11.01
C MET A 95 0.35 -3.05 10.30
N ILE A 96 -0.77 -3.56 10.81
CA ILE A 96 -2.09 -3.33 10.22
C ILE A 96 -2.43 -1.83 10.23
N SER A 97 -2.20 -1.16 11.37
CA SER A 97 -2.50 0.27 11.50
C SER A 97 -1.70 1.11 10.51
N THR A 98 -0.39 0.89 10.42
CA THR A 98 0.46 1.62 9.46
C THR A 98 0.19 1.21 8.01
N ALA A 99 -0.23 -0.03 7.75
CA ALA A 99 -0.63 -0.46 6.41
C ALA A 99 -1.90 0.26 5.96
N VAL A 100 -2.94 0.37 6.80
CA VAL A 100 -4.14 1.17 6.51
C VAL A 100 -3.75 2.61 6.15
N LEU A 101 -2.81 3.19 6.90
CA LEU A 101 -2.31 4.53 6.61
C LEU A 101 -1.60 4.62 5.25
N VAL A 102 -0.78 3.64 4.85
CA VAL A 102 -0.11 3.58 3.53
C VAL A 102 -1.08 3.43 2.36
N TRP A 103 -2.17 2.70 2.56
CA TRP A 103 -3.18 2.51 1.51
C TRP A 103 -4.10 3.72 1.35
N TRP A 104 -4.14 4.62 2.33
CA TRP A 104 -5.02 5.79 2.32
C TRP A 104 -4.76 6.74 1.14
N PRO A 105 -3.52 7.18 0.86
CA PRO A 105 -3.22 8.07 -0.28
C PRO A 105 -3.50 7.44 -1.65
N ILE A 106 -3.77 6.14 -1.73
CA ILE A 106 -4.07 5.42 -2.97
C ILE A 106 -5.58 5.21 -3.15
N THR A 107 -6.25 4.80 -2.08
CA THR A 107 -7.62 4.27 -2.16
C THR A 107 -8.70 5.19 -1.60
N SER A 108 -8.33 6.29 -0.91
CA SER A 108 -9.30 7.19 -0.30
C SER A 108 -10.33 7.72 -1.30
N MET A 109 -11.60 7.66 -0.89
CA MET A 109 -12.75 8.24 -1.59
C MET A 109 -13.24 9.54 -0.94
N MET A 110 -12.71 9.90 0.23
CA MET A 110 -13.17 11.07 0.97
C MET A 110 -12.53 12.37 0.45
N PRO A 111 -13.33 13.39 0.12
CA PRO A 111 -12.80 14.71 -0.25
C PRO A 111 -11.95 15.36 0.84
N GLU A 112 -12.26 15.10 2.12
CA GLU A 112 -11.57 15.70 3.28
C GLU A 112 -10.14 15.16 3.48
N LEU A 113 -9.89 13.92 3.05
CA LEU A 113 -8.59 13.25 3.14
C LEU A 113 -8.28 12.61 1.78
N PRO A 114 -7.97 13.41 0.75
CA PRO A 114 -7.96 12.96 -0.63
C PRO A 114 -6.80 12.01 -0.93
N ARG A 115 -7.02 11.13 -1.91
CA ARG A 115 -5.95 10.35 -2.54
C ARG A 115 -5.00 11.23 -3.36
N LEU A 116 -3.80 10.73 -3.62
CA LEU A 116 -2.82 11.35 -4.52
C LEU A 116 -3.34 11.40 -5.97
N ASN A 117 -2.80 12.31 -6.78
CA ASN A 117 -2.99 12.25 -8.23
C ASN A 117 -2.28 11.01 -8.82
N TYR A 118 -2.66 10.59 -10.02
CA TYR A 118 -2.19 9.31 -10.56
C TYR A 118 -0.65 9.21 -10.70
N PRO A 119 0.09 10.22 -11.20
CA PRO A 119 1.55 10.14 -11.23
C PRO A 119 2.18 9.96 -9.85
N LEU A 120 1.69 10.68 -8.83
CA LEU A 120 2.19 10.56 -7.47
C LEU A 120 1.82 9.22 -6.82
N GLN A 121 0.65 8.63 -7.13
CA GLN A 121 0.32 7.28 -6.68
C GLN A 121 1.32 6.25 -7.23
N MET A 122 1.65 6.34 -8.52
CA MET A 122 2.62 5.42 -9.15
C MET A 122 4.01 5.57 -8.53
N GLY A 123 4.49 6.81 -8.37
CA GLY A 123 5.77 7.09 -7.73
C GLY A 123 5.82 6.64 -6.27
N TYR A 124 4.72 6.80 -5.53
CA TYR A 124 4.59 6.36 -4.15
C TYR A 124 4.71 4.84 -4.01
N LEU A 125 3.94 4.07 -4.80
CA LEU A 125 3.99 2.60 -4.79
C LEU A 125 5.36 2.07 -5.23
N PHE A 126 5.98 2.71 -6.23
CA PHE A 126 7.34 2.39 -6.64
C PHE A 126 8.35 2.61 -5.52
N ALA A 127 8.31 3.78 -4.87
CA ALA A 127 9.19 4.10 -3.75
C ALA A 127 9.00 3.12 -2.58
N MET A 128 7.76 2.74 -2.27
CA MET A 128 7.46 1.74 -1.24
C MET A 128 8.16 0.40 -1.54
N SER A 129 8.10 -0.07 -2.79
CA SER A 129 8.79 -1.29 -3.20
C SER A 129 10.31 -1.20 -3.08
N VAL A 130 10.88 -0.03 -3.36
CA VAL A 130 12.34 0.21 -3.32
C VAL A 130 12.85 0.29 -1.89
N ALA A 131 12.16 1.01 -0.99
CA ALA A 131 12.59 1.24 0.38
C ALA A 131 12.86 -0.06 1.16
N GLN A 132 12.10 -1.11 0.87
CA GLN A 132 12.18 -2.40 1.58
C GLN A 132 13.30 -3.31 1.05
N ILE A 133 13.95 -2.96 -0.07
CA ILE A 133 14.96 -3.81 -0.73
C ILE A 133 16.10 -4.17 0.22
N ILE A 134 16.52 -3.24 1.10
CA ILE A 134 17.63 -3.49 2.03
C ILE A 134 17.30 -4.64 2.98
N VAL A 135 16.12 -4.61 3.61
CA VAL A 135 15.65 -5.67 4.51
C VAL A 135 15.54 -7.00 3.78
N PHE A 136 14.87 -7.01 2.62
CA PHE A 136 14.71 -8.22 1.83
C PHE A 136 16.04 -8.79 1.35
N GLY A 137 16.97 -7.94 0.94
CA GLY A 137 18.30 -8.33 0.50
C GLY A 137 19.06 -9.05 1.60
N MET A 138 19.04 -8.52 2.83
CA MET A 138 19.69 -9.15 3.98
C MET A 138 19.12 -10.56 4.25
N ILE A 139 17.79 -10.72 4.21
CA ILE A 139 17.13 -11.99 4.54
C ILE A 139 17.26 -13.01 3.40
N THR A 140 17.09 -12.57 2.15
CA THR A 140 17.12 -13.43 0.94
C THR A 140 18.53 -13.96 0.68
N PHE A 141 19.55 -13.12 0.83
CA PHE A 141 20.94 -13.49 0.54
C PHE A 141 21.70 -13.97 1.77
N ALA A 142 21.01 -14.19 2.89
CA ALA A 142 21.60 -14.77 4.09
C ALA A 142 22.22 -16.15 3.78
N ARG A 143 23.40 -16.43 4.35
CA ARG A 143 24.07 -17.74 4.23
C ARG A 143 23.73 -18.70 5.36
N HIS A 144 23.19 -18.14 6.44
CA HIS A 144 22.77 -18.85 7.65
C HIS A 144 21.40 -18.27 8.06
N PRO A 145 20.54 -19.08 8.69
CA PRO A 145 19.28 -18.57 9.22
C PRO A 145 19.55 -17.48 10.25
N ILE A 146 18.71 -16.44 10.26
CA ILE A 146 18.91 -15.22 11.04
C ILE A 146 18.05 -15.21 12.31
N TYR A 147 16.90 -15.90 12.28
CA TYR A 147 15.89 -15.86 13.34
C TYR A 147 15.93 -17.14 14.18
N ASP A 148 16.34 -17.01 15.45
CA ASP A 148 16.56 -18.13 16.36
C ASP A 148 15.28 -18.92 16.64
N PHE A 149 14.13 -18.25 16.65
CA PHE A 149 12.84 -18.90 16.84
C PHE A 149 12.62 -20.05 15.85
N TYR A 150 12.78 -19.79 14.54
CA TYR A 150 12.60 -20.81 13.50
C TYR A 150 13.78 -21.77 13.36
N ILE A 151 14.96 -21.40 13.84
CA ILE A 151 16.08 -22.34 13.99
C ILE A 151 15.73 -23.42 15.01
N ASN A 152 14.99 -23.09 16.06
CA ASN A 152 14.63 -24.05 17.12
C ASN A 152 13.24 -24.67 16.92
N ALA A 153 12.43 -24.15 15.98
CA ALA A 153 11.11 -24.70 15.66
C ALA A 153 11.19 -26.13 15.10
N PRO A 154 10.19 -27.00 15.40
CA PRO A 154 10.08 -28.33 14.81
C PRO A 154 10.01 -28.26 13.27
N ARG A 155 10.68 -29.22 12.61
CA ARG A 155 10.72 -29.25 11.14
C ARG A 155 9.42 -29.82 10.56
N VAL A 156 8.91 -29.12 9.55
CA VAL A 156 7.75 -29.53 8.76
C VAL A 156 8.15 -29.52 7.28
N TRP A 157 7.66 -30.50 6.52
CA TRP A 157 7.92 -30.67 5.07
C TRP A 157 9.39 -30.83 4.65
N GLY A 158 10.29 -31.12 5.60
CA GLY A 158 11.72 -31.33 5.31
C GLY A 158 12.46 -30.07 4.85
N ILE A 159 11.86 -28.89 5.00
CA ILE A 159 12.46 -27.61 4.61
C ILE A 159 13.43 -27.18 5.72
N SER A 160 14.65 -26.79 5.33
CA SER A 160 15.63 -26.24 6.28
C SER A 160 15.23 -24.82 6.71
N PRO A 161 15.59 -24.37 7.92
CA PRO A 161 15.24 -23.03 8.39
C PRO A 161 15.80 -21.93 7.47
N LEU A 162 16.98 -22.13 6.87
CA LEU A 162 17.53 -21.20 5.90
C LEU A 162 16.66 -21.12 4.64
N ALA A 163 16.27 -22.28 4.08
CA ALA A 163 15.44 -22.32 2.88
C ALA A 163 14.06 -21.71 3.14
N ASP A 164 13.44 -22.03 4.28
CA ASP A 164 12.14 -21.46 4.68
C ASP A 164 12.19 -19.94 4.85
N GLN A 165 13.25 -19.41 5.48
CA GLN A 165 13.49 -17.97 5.57
C GLN A 165 13.59 -17.30 4.20
N GLN A 166 14.39 -17.87 3.29
CA GLN A 166 14.56 -17.34 1.93
C GLN A 166 13.25 -17.39 1.14
N ILE A 167 12.47 -18.46 1.28
CA ILE A 167 11.13 -18.58 0.71
C ILE A 167 10.22 -17.47 1.25
N GLY A 168 10.21 -17.25 2.58
CA GLY A 168 9.42 -16.17 3.18
C GLY A 168 9.79 -14.80 2.64
N ALA A 169 11.08 -14.50 2.51
CA ALA A 169 11.54 -13.24 1.92
C ALA A 169 11.11 -13.08 0.45
N MET A 170 11.18 -14.17 -0.34
CA MET A 170 10.70 -14.17 -1.71
C MET A 170 9.18 -13.98 -1.81
N ILE A 171 8.39 -14.64 -0.95
CA ILE A 171 6.93 -14.47 -0.88
C ILE A 171 6.58 -12.99 -0.68
N MET A 172 7.22 -12.32 0.27
CA MET A 172 6.96 -10.91 0.53
C MET A 172 7.42 -10.01 -0.61
N LYS A 173 8.67 -10.15 -1.06
CA LYS A 173 9.25 -9.24 -2.05
C LYS A 173 8.58 -9.40 -3.41
N ILE A 174 8.42 -10.64 -3.88
CA ILE A 174 7.82 -10.91 -5.18
C ILE A 174 6.31 -10.68 -5.09
N GLY A 175 5.64 -11.20 -4.05
CA GLY A 175 4.20 -11.01 -3.87
C GLY A 175 3.80 -9.53 -3.80
N GLY A 176 4.49 -8.75 -2.95
CA GLY A 176 4.26 -7.32 -2.86
C GLY A 176 4.67 -6.55 -4.11
N GLY A 177 5.80 -6.92 -4.73
CA GLY A 177 6.26 -6.31 -5.97
C GLY A 177 5.29 -6.51 -7.14
N VAL A 178 4.76 -7.72 -7.31
CA VAL A 178 3.75 -8.02 -8.33
C VAL A 178 2.48 -7.23 -8.07
N LEU A 179 1.98 -7.21 -6.82
CA LEU A 179 0.79 -6.43 -6.47
C LEU A 179 0.96 -4.94 -6.79
N PHE A 180 2.05 -4.33 -6.32
CA PHE A 180 2.32 -2.92 -6.57
C PHE A 180 2.48 -2.62 -8.06
N LEU A 181 3.21 -3.47 -8.80
CA LEU A 181 3.36 -3.31 -10.24
C LEU A 181 2.02 -3.41 -10.97
N SER A 182 1.17 -4.38 -10.64
CA SER A 182 -0.16 -4.51 -11.22
C SER A 182 -1.03 -3.27 -10.97
N ILE A 183 -0.97 -2.71 -9.76
CA ILE A 183 -1.70 -1.49 -9.42
C ILE A 183 -1.13 -0.27 -10.16
N ILE A 184 0.20 -0.15 -10.26
CA ILE A 184 0.84 0.91 -11.04
C ILE A 184 0.41 0.84 -12.50
N ILE A 185 0.42 -0.34 -13.12
CA ILE A 185 -0.02 -0.56 -14.50
C ILE A 185 -1.49 -0.13 -14.65
N TYR A 186 -2.36 -0.54 -13.72
CA TYR A 186 -3.77 -0.15 -13.73
C TYR A 186 -3.95 1.38 -13.62
N ILE A 187 -3.24 2.03 -12.70
CA ILE A 187 -3.29 3.48 -12.51
C ILE A 187 -2.74 4.20 -13.75
N PHE A 188 -1.68 3.68 -14.37
CA PHE A 188 -1.10 4.24 -15.60
C PHE A 188 -2.13 4.29 -16.73
N PHE A 189 -2.80 3.17 -17.01
CA PHE A 189 -3.82 3.15 -18.07
C PHE A 189 -5.00 4.05 -17.74
N LYS A 190 -5.41 4.11 -16.47
CA LYS A 190 -6.47 5.01 -16.03
C LYS A 190 -6.10 6.49 -16.24
N TRP A 191 -4.87 6.84 -15.89
CA TRP A 191 -4.32 8.18 -16.09
C TRP A 191 -4.21 8.53 -17.58
N TYR A 192 -3.61 7.64 -18.38
CA TYR A 192 -3.46 7.82 -19.81
C TYR A 192 -4.81 8.08 -20.51
N ASN A 193 -5.81 7.26 -20.21
CA ASN A 193 -7.15 7.43 -20.79
C ASN A 193 -7.82 8.74 -20.35
N SER A 194 -7.59 9.18 -19.10
CA SER A 194 -8.13 10.46 -18.62
C SER A 194 -7.48 11.67 -19.28
N GLU A 195 -6.16 11.64 -19.50
CA GLU A 195 -5.44 12.70 -20.21
C GLU A 195 -5.85 12.76 -21.69
N GLU A 196 -6.02 11.61 -22.33
CA GLU A 196 -6.48 11.56 -23.72
C GLU A 196 -7.89 12.14 -23.88
N ALA A 197 -8.79 11.84 -22.94
CA ALA A 197 -10.15 12.39 -22.93
C ALA A 197 -10.16 13.92 -22.75
N LEU A 198 -9.35 14.44 -21.82
CA LEU A 198 -9.18 15.89 -21.62
C LEU A 198 -8.64 16.56 -22.88
N ARG A 199 -7.59 15.99 -23.48
CA ARG A 199 -7.00 16.52 -24.71
C ARG A 199 -7.99 16.56 -25.88
N LYS A 200 -8.90 15.58 -25.98
CA LYS A 200 -9.97 15.58 -27.01
C LYS A 200 -11.00 16.68 -26.75
N ALA A 201 -11.44 16.83 -25.50
CA ALA A 201 -12.39 17.88 -25.12
C ALA A 201 -11.82 19.29 -25.38
N ASP A 202 -10.57 19.53 -25.02
CA ASP A 202 -9.88 20.82 -25.27
C ASP A 202 -9.76 21.12 -26.78
N ALA A 203 -9.51 20.08 -27.59
CA ALA A 203 -9.43 20.22 -29.05
C ALA A 203 -10.80 20.53 -29.69
N GLU A 204 -11.88 19.93 -29.18
CA GLU A 204 -13.26 20.20 -29.62
C GLU A 204 -13.72 21.62 -29.24
N GLU A 205 -13.39 22.07 -28.02
CA GLU A 205 -13.67 23.45 -27.58
C GLU A 205 -12.91 24.47 -28.43
N HIS A 206 -11.63 24.23 -28.69
CA HIS A 206 -10.82 25.13 -29.51
C HIS A 206 -11.33 25.18 -30.96
N TYR A 207 -11.66 24.04 -31.57
CA TYR A 207 -12.25 23.98 -32.91
C TYR A 207 -13.63 24.67 -32.98
N GLY A 208 -14.47 24.51 -31.97
CA GLY A 208 -15.76 25.19 -31.88
C GLY A 208 -15.65 26.70 -31.70
N SER A 209 -14.62 27.16 -30.97
CA SER A 209 -14.35 28.60 -30.78
C SER A 209 -13.83 29.31 -32.03
N ASP A 210 -13.03 28.62 -32.86
CA ASP A 210 -12.42 29.18 -34.07
C ASP A 210 -13.41 29.21 -35.27
N HIS A 211 -14.49 28.43 -35.19
CA HIS A 211 -15.52 28.32 -36.23
C HIS A 211 -16.91 28.81 -35.82
N GLY A 212 -17.05 29.38 -34.62
CA GLY A 212 -18.31 29.85 -34.07
C GLY A 212 -18.24 31.27 -33.53
N LEU A 213 -18.24 32.26 -34.43
CA LEU A 213 -18.89 33.59 -34.33
C LEU A 213 -18.47 34.46 -35.54
N ASP A 214 -18.85 34.04 -36.75
CA ASP A 214 -18.96 34.94 -37.93
C ASP A 214 -19.87 34.24 -38.97
N GLY A 215 -21.09 33.91 -38.54
CA GLY A 215 -22.18 33.71 -39.51
C GLY A 215 -22.55 35.09 -40.05
N PRO A 216 -22.68 35.29 -41.37
CA PRO A 216 -22.96 36.61 -41.93
C PRO A 216 -24.22 37.17 -41.29
N THR A 217 -24.08 38.29 -40.58
CA THR A 217 -25.23 39.09 -40.16
C THR A 217 -25.91 39.52 -41.44
N LEU A 218 -27.07 38.92 -41.72
CA LEU A 218 -27.99 39.41 -42.75
C LEU A 218 -28.52 40.77 -42.28
N GLU A 219 -27.71 41.81 -42.44
CA GLU A 219 -28.22 43.15 -42.71
C GLU A 219 -28.87 43.09 -44.09
N ASP A 220 -30.14 42.71 -44.14
CA ASP A 220 -30.96 42.98 -45.31
C ASP A 220 -31.98 44.04 -44.92
N GLY A 221 -31.72 45.23 -45.45
CA GLY A 221 -32.55 46.39 -45.27
C GLY A 221 -33.91 46.19 -45.92
N TYR A 222 -34.96 46.52 -45.17
CA TYR A 222 -36.21 46.95 -45.78
C TYR A 222 -36.58 48.32 -45.22
N ARG A 223 -36.67 49.24 -46.17
CA ARG A 223 -37.41 50.50 -46.12
C ARG A 223 -38.86 50.27 -45.75
#